data_AF-A0A068V177-F1
#
_entry.id   AF-A0A068V177-F1
#
_cell.length_a   1.000
_cell.length_b   1.000
_cell.length_c   1.000
_cell.angle_alpha   90.00
_cell.angle_beta   90.00
_cell.angle_gamma   90.00
#
_symmetry.space_group_name_H-M   'P 1'
#
loop_
_entity.id
_entity.type
_entity.pdbx_description
1 polymer ?
#
loop_
_entity_poly.entity_id
_entity_poly.type
_entity_poly.pdbx_seq_one_letter_code
_entity_poly.pdbx_strand_id
1 'polypeptide(L)'
;MEVIEVLHMNGGNGDKSYANNSLVQQKVTLMTRPITEAAITDLYCSLIPKSISIADLGCSSGPNTFLAVSELIKTVNENAKF
;
A
#
# COMPACT_ATOMS: atom_id res chain seq x y z
N MET A 1 5.17 13.01 -27.17
CA MET A 1 5.50 12.12 -26.05
C MET A 1 4.62 12.55 -24.90
N GLU A 2 3.67 11.70 -24.53
CA GLU A 2 2.80 12.02 -23.41
C GLU A 2 3.56 11.77 -22.10
N VAL A 3 3.54 12.73 -21.18
CA VAL A 3 4.31 12.63 -19.92
C VAL A 3 3.93 11.40 -19.11
N ILE A 4 2.65 10.98 -19.19
CA ILE A 4 2.12 9.81 -18.48
C ILE A 4 2.75 8.50 -18.94
N GLU A 5 3.23 8.41 -20.18
CA GLU A 5 3.82 7.19 -20.73
C GLU A 5 5.25 6.94 -20.23
N VAL A 6 5.90 7.98 -19.70
CA VAL A 6 7.33 7.96 -19.36
C VAL A 6 7.66 8.36 -17.93
N LEU A 7 6.70 8.92 -17.21
CA LEU A 7 6.87 9.22 -15.79
C LEU A 7 6.85 7.93 -14.98
N HIS A 8 8.00 7.54 -14.45
CA HIS A 8 8.11 6.41 -13.54
C HIS A 8 9.25 6.62 -12.53
N MET A 9 9.22 5.87 -11.44
CA MET A 9 10.33 5.83 -10.48
C MET A 9 11.51 5.07 -11.08
N ASN A 10 12.71 5.29 -10.53
CA ASN A 10 13.90 4.54 -10.96
C ASN A 10 13.69 3.03 -10.79
N GLY A 11 13.60 2.30 -11.90
CA GLY A 11 13.37 0.85 -11.89
C GLY A 11 14.60 0.03 -11.52
N GLY A 12 14.40 -1.30 -11.50
CA GLY A 12 15.45 -2.29 -11.26
C GLY A 12 15.75 -2.53 -9.77
N ASN A 13 16.82 -3.28 -9.52
CA ASN A 13 17.20 -3.75 -8.17
C ASN A 13 18.63 -3.30 -7.77
N GLY A 14 19.25 -2.41 -8.54
CA GLY A 14 20.60 -1.89 -8.24
C GLY A 14 20.61 -0.80 -7.17
N ASP A 15 21.80 -0.33 -6.80
CA ASP A 15 22.01 0.64 -5.71
C ASP A 15 21.30 1.98 -5.90
N LYS A 16 20.96 2.35 -7.13
CA LYS A 16 20.23 3.59 -7.47
C LYS A 16 18.74 3.39 -7.75
N SER A 17 18.26 2.15 -7.62
CA SER A 17 16.85 1.83 -7.83
C SER A 17 15.98 2.47 -6.75
N TYR A 18 14.72 2.75 -7.09
CA TYR A 18 13.73 3.22 -6.13
C TYR A 18 13.55 2.22 -4.99
N ALA A 19 13.50 0.92 -5.30
CA ALA A 19 13.34 -0.14 -4.31
C ALA A 19 14.37 -0.09 -3.16
N ASN A 20 15.60 0.36 -3.45
CA ASN A 20 16.69 0.47 -2.47
C ASN A 20 16.83 1.87 -1.85
N ASN A 21 16.10 2.89 -2.34
CA ASN A 21 16.26 4.29 -1.93
C ASN A 21 14.94 4.95 -1.48
N SER A 22 13.87 4.19 -1.31
CA SER A 22 12.52 4.71 -1.00
C SER A 22 12.15 4.71 0.50
N LEU A 23 13.13 4.96 1.38
CA LEU A 23 12.95 4.93 2.84
C LEU A 23 12.00 6.02 3.34
N VAL A 24 11.99 7.19 2.71
CA VAL A 24 11.09 8.28 3.09
C VAL A 24 9.63 7.87 2.84
N GLN A 25 9.35 7.30 1.67
CA GLN A 25 8.02 6.81 1.31
C GLN A 25 7.59 5.67 2.24
N GLN A 26 8.50 4.75 2.56
CA GLN A 26 8.24 3.67 3.52
C GLN A 26 7.81 4.23 4.88
N LYS A 27 8.55 5.24 5.39
CA LYS A 27 8.22 5.89 6.66
C LYS A 27 6.87 6.59 6.61
N VAL A 28 6.54 7.26 5.51
CA VAL A 28 5.22 7.89 5.32
C VAL A 28 4.12 6.86 5.34
N THR A 29 4.25 5.74 4.64
CA THR A 29 3.28 4.62 4.67
C THR A 29 3.03 4.16 6.11
N LEU A 30 4.09 3.94 6.89
CA LEU A 30 3.99 3.52 8.29
C LEU A 30 3.34 4.59 9.19
N MET A 31 3.61 5.87 8.95
CA MET A 31 2.98 6.97 9.71
C MET A 31 1.48 7.08 9.40
N THR A 32 1.06 6.78 8.17
CA THR A 32 -0.35 6.80 7.77
C THR A 32 -1.12 5.55 8.14
N ARG A 33 -0.45 4.48 8.56
CA ARG A 33 -1.05 3.19 8.90
C ARG A 33 -2.26 3.30 9.84
N PRO A 34 -2.23 4.05 10.96
CA PRO A 34 -3.41 4.13 11.85
C PRO A 34 -4.67 4.68 11.16
N ILE A 35 -4.50 5.59 10.21
CA ILE A 35 -5.60 6.19 9.44
C ILE A 35 -6.21 5.14 8.51
N THR A 36 -5.37 4.37 7.82
CA THR A 36 -5.83 3.33 6.91
C THR A 36 -6.45 2.15 7.64
N GLU A 37 -5.92 1.78 8.82
CA GLU A 37 -6.48 0.72 9.66
C GLU A 37 -7.88 1.07 10.20
N ALA A 38 -8.06 2.32 10.66
CA ALA A 38 -9.36 2.82 11.09
C ALA A 38 -10.38 2.79 9.94
N ALA A 39 -10.01 3.28 8.76
CA ALA A 39 -10.88 3.30 7.59
C ALA A 39 -11.31 1.89 7.14
N ILE A 40 -10.40 0.91 7.14
CA ILE A 40 -10.73 -0.48 6.79
C ILE A 40 -11.62 -1.12 7.86
N THR A 41 -11.34 -0.86 9.14
CA THR A 41 -12.16 -1.37 10.25
C THR A 41 -13.59 -0.83 10.15
N ASP A 42 -13.75 0.48 9.94
CA ASP A 42 -15.06 1.11 9.79
C ASP A 42 -15.82 0.56 8.58
N LEU A 43 -15.13 0.37 7.44
CA LEU A 43 -15.69 -0.24 6.23
C LEU A 43 -16.18 -1.66 6.51
N TYR A 44 -15.37 -2.48 7.21
CA TYR A 44 -15.69 -3.86 7.54
C TYR A 44 -16.92 -3.93 8.45
N CYS A 45 -16.93 -3.18 9.56
CA CYS A 45 -18.03 -3.16 10.51
C CYS A 45 -19.33 -2.63 9.90
N SER A 46 -19.24 -1.70 8.94
CA SER A 46 -20.42 -1.11 8.31
C SER A 46 -21.06 -2.01 7.24
N LEU A 47 -20.25 -2.73 6.46
CA LEU A 47 -20.72 -3.48 5.30
C LEU A 47 -20.76 -5.00 5.50
N ILE A 48 -19.99 -5.52 6.47
CA ILE A 48 -19.76 -6.95 6.72
C ILE A 48 -19.54 -7.72 5.40
N PRO A 49 -18.55 -7.30 4.59
CA PRO A 49 -18.41 -7.78 3.24
C PRO A 49 -17.87 -9.23 3.22
N LYS A 50 -18.39 -10.06 2.31
CA LYS A 50 -17.84 -11.41 2.04
C LYS A 50 -16.47 -11.36 1.37
N SER A 51 -16.15 -10.27 0.69
CA SER A 51 -14.92 -10.06 -0.06
C SER A 51 -14.54 -8.59 -0.07
N ILE A 52 -13.26 -8.29 0.11
CA ILE A 52 -12.70 -6.94 -0.02
C ILE A 52 -11.66 -6.95 -1.14
N SER A 53 -11.74 -5.96 -2.02
CA SER A 53 -10.74 -5.72 -3.06
C SER A 53 -9.89 -4.52 -2.68
N ILE A 54 -8.56 -4.66 -2.75
CA ILE A 54 -7.59 -3.63 -2.39
C ILE A 54 -6.77 -3.31 -3.64
N ALA A 55 -6.57 -2.02 -3.92
CA ALA A 55 -5.75 -1.54 -5.04
C ALA A 55 -4.78 -0.46 -4.54
N ASP A 56 -3.49 -0.62 -4.86
CA ASP A 56 -2.43 0.35 -4.57
C ASP A 56 -2.15 1.18 -5.84
N LEU A 57 -2.63 2.43 -5.87
CA LEU A 57 -2.55 3.31 -7.03
C LEU A 57 -1.25 4.12 -6.99
N GLY A 58 -0.37 3.88 -7.95
CA GLY A 58 0.99 4.47 -7.94
C GLY A 58 1.98 3.64 -7.11
N CYS A 59 1.83 2.32 -7.14
CA CYS A 59 2.60 1.34 -6.35
C CYS A 59 4.12 1.36 -6.56
N SER A 60 4.60 1.89 -7.70
CA SER A 60 6.02 1.83 -8.09
C SER A 60 6.55 0.37 -8.06
N SER A 61 7.80 0.15 -7.65
CA SER A 61 8.41 -1.19 -7.54
C SER A 61 9.15 -1.35 -6.22
N GLY A 62 9.28 -2.59 -5.75
CA GLY A 62 10.02 -2.93 -4.54
C GLY A 62 9.14 -3.14 -3.30
N PRO A 63 9.72 -3.07 -2.09
CA PRO A 63 9.05 -3.54 -0.87
C PRO A 63 7.87 -2.66 -0.40
N ASN A 64 7.84 -1.39 -0.79
CA ASN A 64 6.86 -0.44 -0.25
C ASN A 64 5.40 -0.77 -0.65
N THR A 65 5.16 -1.21 -1.89
CA THR A 65 3.80 -1.60 -2.31
C THR A 65 3.29 -2.80 -1.52
N PHE A 66 4.16 -3.80 -1.29
CA PHE A 66 3.81 -4.97 -0.50
C PHE A 66 3.58 -4.61 0.97
N LEU A 67 4.35 -3.69 1.54
CA LEU A 67 4.14 -3.20 2.90
C LEU A 67 2.72 -2.61 3.05
N ALA A 68 2.36 -1.66 2.17
CA ALA A 68 1.06 -1.00 2.22
C ALA A 68 -0.10 -1.99 2.11
N VAL A 69 -0.07 -2.88 1.12
CA VAL A 69 -1.16 -3.86 0.90
C VAL A 69 -1.20 -4.92 2.01
N SER A 70 -0.05 -5.38 2.50
CA SER A 70 -0.01 -6.41 3.56
C SER A 70 -0.58 -5.90 4.88
N GLU A 71 -0.34 -4.63 5.22
CA GLU A 71 -0.93 -4.01 6.41
C GLU A 71 -2.45 -3.98 6.32
N LEU A 72 -3.02 -3.59 5.17
CA LEU A 72 -4.47 -3.58 4.96
C LEU A 72 -5.08 -4.99 5.03
N ILE A 73 -4.45 -5.98 4.39
CA ILE A 73 -4.90 -7.38 4.44
C ILE A 73 -4.90 -7.88 5.89
N LYS A 74 -3.88 -7.53 6.67
CA LYS A 74 -3.81 -7.88 8.08
C LYS A 74 -4.99 -7.31 8.87
N THR A 75 -5.32 -6.03 8.67
CA THR A 75 -6.48 -5.39 9.34
C THR A 75 -7.80 -6.03 8.93
N VAL A 76 -7.98 -6.36 7.64
CA VAL A 76 -9.17 -7.10 7.18
C VAL A 76 -9.27 -8.45 7.89
N ASN A 77 -8.17 -9.20 7.97
CA ASN A 77 -8.13 -10.50 8.64
C ASN A 77 -8.36 -10.42 10.15
N GLU A 78 -8.00 -9.31 10.79
CA GLU A 78 -8.28 -9.08 12.21
C GLU A 78 -9.78 -8.81 12.44
N ASN A 79 -10.41 -8.03 11.57
CA ASN A 79 -11.85 -7.75 11.64
C ASN A 79 -12.72 -8.96 11.27
N ALA A 80 -12.29 -9.80 10.33
CA ALA A 80 -13.03 -10.99 9.90
C ALA A 80 -13.07 -12.13 10.93
N LYS A 81 -12.33 -12.01 12.03
CA LYS A 81 -12.35 -12.97 13.15
C LYS A 81 -13.50 -12.72 14.14
N PHE A 82 -14.20 -11.60 14.00
CA PHE A 82 -15.35 -11.21 14.80
C PHE A 82 -16.64 -11.33 13.98
#